data_AF-E9B228-F1
#
_entry.id   AF-E9B228-F1
#
_cell.length_a   1.000
_cell.length_b   1.000
_cell.length_c   1.000
_cell.angle_alpha   90.00
_cell.angle_beta   90.00
_cell.angle_gamma   90.00
#
_symmetry.space_group_name_H-M   'P 1'
#
loop_
_entity.id
_entity.type
_entity.pdbx_description
1 polymer ?
#
loop_
_entity_poly.entity_id
_entity_poly.type
_entity_poly.pdbx_seq_one_letter_code
_entity_poly.pdbx_strand_id
1 'polypeptide(L)'
;MSSDSGVNAALLNLCAQLQGGDARPVANEGPSAPNHAEVSGETAEQASPSAAACATALAATPAAAAQGPARPASDYEWLRNALVSVESPEKRVKQLLVHMENQTTEGKPGPLVQEERLEALAELADMVEDVNWAAEFALMQGPKRLLDVMRRERAAHPLLATGSRDASASVEAADTTGTGDREAQTATHDGISSSAVPLFTELAMIVAHSAQLNAPVQAAYEAAHWEDIILPFMGDCIAAVQHLLHLGSDGQVGSAHGDSTEAATVAAGAASLMRLLGALLHACSCLCRDCSPNTVSFFQASGLAVIVEALRLTRALPESIVVGTAEDGRTPAVVTSIANDAASDQEVDDIYAPLLGTTHKVTARALFFVAYLASTSVSSEEIIQLTCRHAESRNSGERVQKSAARALTALVEKSPKAIKEAVHTLMPHRLHEWRTQVRRAVGDRETQDERLHFLDALDRIS
;
A
#
# COMPACT_ATOMS: atom_id res chain seq x y z
N MET A 1 11.80 -21.40 -7.71
CA MET A 1 11.82 -21.37 -6.23
C MET A 1 12.75 -20.25 -5.79
N SER A 2 12.40 -19.51 -4.74
CA SER A 2 13.22 -18.39 -4.23
C SER A 2 14.57 -18.90 -3.73
N SER A 3 15.60 -18.05 -3.71
CA SER A 3 16.87 -18.37 -3.04
C SER A 3 16.74 -18.34 -1.51
N ASP A 4 15.70 -17.68 -0.97
CA ASP A 4 15.41 -17.63 0.46
C ASP A 4 14.62 -18.88 0.90
N SER A 5 15.23 -19.70 1.77
CA SER A 5 14.61 -20.92 2.30
C SER A 5 13.37 -20.64 3.16
N GLY A 6 13.30 -19.48 3.82
CA GLY A 6 12.13 -19.03 4.58
C GLY A 6 10.95 -18.70 3.67
N VAL A 7 11.20 -18.02 2.54
CA VAL A 7 10.16 -17.77 1.51
C VAL A 7 9.65 -19.08 0.93
N ASN A 8 10.55 -20.02 0.62
CA ASN A 8 10.16 -21.33 0.13
C ASN A 8 9.33 -22.12 1.15
N ALA A 9 9.71 -22.09 2.43
CA ALA A 9 8.94 -22.74 3.50
C ALA A 9 7.56 -22.09 3.69
N ALA A 10 7.49 -20.77 3.62
CA ALA A 10 6.23 -20.03 3.68
C ALA A 10 5.30 -20.38 2.49
N LEU A 11 5.83 -20.42 1.28
CA LEU A 11 5.10 -20.84 0.08
C LEU A 11 4.58 -22.29 0.22
N LEU A 12 5.40 -23.21 0.71
CA LEU A 12 4.98 -24.60 0.93
C LEU A 12 3.89 -24.72 2.00
N ASN A 13 4.01 -23.97 3.10
CA ASN A 13 3.00 -23.94 4.15
C ASN A 13 1.68 -23.35 3.64
N LEU A 14 1.75 -22.28 2.85
CA LEU A 14 0.57 -21.64 2.26
C LEU A 14 -0.11 -22.57 1.24
N CYS A 15 0.66 -23.25 0.40
CA CYS A 15 0.13 -24.29 -0.50
C CYS A 15 -0.52 -25.44 0.28
N ALA A 16 0.08 -25.89 1.38
CA ALA A 16 -0.50 -26.94 2.23
C ALA A 16 -1.82 -26.49 2.88
N GLN A 17 -1.92 -25.23 3.30
CA GLN A 17 -3.17 -24.65 3.82
C GLN A 17 -4.28 -24.61 2.76
N LEU A 18 -3.94 -24.22 1.52
CA LEU A 18 -4.88 -24.21 0.41
C LEU A 18 -5.38 -25.62 0.05
N GLN A 19 -4.49 -26.62 0.10
CA GLN A 19 -4.85 -28.02 -0.17
C GLN A 19 -5.69 -28.66 0.95
N GLY A 20 -5.61 -28.16 2.18
CA GLY A 20 -6.41 -28.62 3.32
C GLY A 20 -7.80 -28.00 3.43
N GLY A 21 -8.11 -26.97 2.62
CA GLY A 21 -9.29 -26.10 2.77
C GLY A 21 -10.62 -26.64 2.21
N ASP A 22 -10.66 -27.80 1.56
CA ASP A 22 -11.90 -28.34 0.94
C ASP A 22 -12.91 -28.93 1.94
N ALA A 23 -12.62 -28.93 3.24
CA ALA A 23 -13.58 -29.30 4.27
C ALA A 23 -14.41 -28.07 4.71
N ARG A 24 -15.44 -27.76 3.92
CA ARG A 24 -16.49 -26.78 4.25
C ARG A 24 -17.12 -27.14 5.61
N PRO A 25 -17.05 -26.31 6.66
CA PRO A 25 -17.79 -26.59 7.88
C PRO A 25 -19.28 -26.31 7.61
N VAL A 26 -20.08 -27.37 7.69
CA VAL A 26 -21.54 -27.27 7.77
C VAL A 26 -21.87 -26.41 8.99
N ALA A 27 -22.54 -25.28 8.75
CA ALA A 27 -23.09 -24.45 9.80
C ALA A 27 -24.07 -25.28 10.63
N ASN A 28 -23.72 -25.55 11.89
CA ASN A 28 -24.60 -26.19 12.85
C ASN A 28 -24.92 -25.19 13.96
N GLU A 29 -26.21 -24.84 13.99
CA GLU A 29 -27.11 -24.45 15.08
C GLU A 29 -26.56 -23.82 16.38
N GLY A 30 -27.31 -22.82 16.85
CA GLY A 30 -26.95 -21.91 17.93
C GLY A 30 -26.87 -22.53 19.33
N PRO A 31 -26.43 -21.73 20.32
CA PRO A 31 -26.04 -22.21 21.64
C PRO A 31 -27.26 -22.49 22.53
N SER A 32 -27.30 -23.70 23.09
CA SER A 32 -28.19 -24.06 24.20
C SER A 32 -27.69 -23.43 25.50
N ALA A 33 -28.56 -22.68 26.17
CA ALA A 33 -28.36 -22.19 27.54
C ALA A 33 -28.56 -23.32 28.57
N PRO A 34 -27.91 -23.27 29.76
CA PRO A 34 -28.07 -24.29 30.78
C PRO A 34 -29.27 -24.02 31.69
N ASN A 35 -29.95 -25.12 32.03
CA ASN A 35 -31.08 -25.21 32.95
C ASN A 35 -30.70 -24.87 34.40
N HIS A 36 -31.60 -24.19 35.11
CA HIS A 36 -31.87 -24.42 36.52
C HIS A 36 -33.39 -24.47 36.77
N ALA A 37 -33.81 -25.54 37.44
CA ALA A 37 -35.12 -25.88 38.01
C ALA A 37 -35.66 -24.76 38.93
N GLU A 38 -36.93 -24.64 39.34
CA GLU A 38 -38.09 -25.52 39.46
C GLU A 38 -39.27 -24.58 39.83
N VAL A 39 -40.52 -24.91 39.47
CA VAL A 39 -41.77 -24.76 40.28
C VAL A 39 -43.01 -24.84 39.37
N SER A 40 -43.91 -25.70 39.84
CA SER A 40 -45.15 -26.27 39.31
C SER A 40 -46.27 -25.34 38.82
N GLY A 41 -47.13 -25.92 37.95
CA GLY A 41 -48.58 -25.64 37.92
C GLY A 41 -49.28 -25.92 36.59
N GLU A 42 -49.86 -27.12 36.43
CA GLU A 42 -51.19 -27.48 35.84
C GLU A 42 -51.77 -26.61 34.68
N THR A 43 -52.36 -27.08 33.58
CA THR A 43 -53.22 -28.25 33.27
C THR A 43 -53.66 -28.21 31.79
N ALA A 44 -54.12 -29.37 31.27
CA ALA A 44 -55.04 -29.61 30.14
C ALA A 44 -54.53 -29.39 28.69
N GLU A 45 -54.27 -30.46 27.92
CA GLU A 45 -55.20 -31.14 26.97
C GLU A 45 -55.61 -30.22 25.79
N GLN A 46 -55.48 -30.55 24.50
CA GLN A 46 -55.95 -31.78 23.84
C GLN A 46 -55.52 -31.80 22.35
N ALA A 47 -55.10 -32.98 21.90
CA ALA A 47 -55.26 -33.64 20.59
C ALA A 47 -55.31 -32.86 19.24
N SER A 48 -54.40 -33.24 18.34
CA SER A 48 -54.57 -33.21 16.87
C SER A 48 -55.65 -34.22 16.41
N PRO A 49 -56.20 -34.16 15.17
CA PRO A 49 -55.48 -34.73 14.02
C PRO A 49 -55.73 -34.10 12.63
N SER A 50 -54.81 -34.46 11.74
CA SER A 50 -54.85 -34.51 10.27
C SER A 50 -56.20 -34.86 9.62
N ALA A 51 -56.50 -34.23 8.47
CA ALA A 51 -56.96 -34.94 7.27
C ALA A 51 -56.95 -34.02 6.03
N ALA A 52 -56.38 -34.56 4.94
CA ALA A 52 -56.51 -34.05 3.58
C ALA A 52 -57.91 -34.33 2.99
N ALA A 53 -58.40 -33.46 2.09
CA ALA A 53 -58.97 -33.84 0.78
C ALA A 53 -59.67 -32.67 0.06
N CYS A 54 -59.41 -32.62 -1.24
CA CYS A 54 -60.30 -32.22 -2.35
C CYS A 54 -60.88 -30.79 -2.45
N ALA A 55 -60.32 -30.08 -3.43
CA ALA A 55 -61.00 -29.56 -4.63
C ALA A 55 -62.32 -28.79 -4.46
N THR A 56 -62.34 -27.53 -4.89
CA THR A 56 -63.19 -27.08 -6.01
C THR A 56 -62.69 -25.72 -6.49
N ALA A 57 -62.23 -25.67 -7.74
CA ALA A 57 -61.99 -24.43 -8.45
C ALA A 57 -63.34 -23.74 -8.71
N LEU A 58 -63.61 -22.66 -7.98
CA LEU A 58 -64.62 -21.68 -8.35
C LEU A 58 -63.89 -20.49 -8.97
N ALA A 59 -64.03 -20.37 -10.29
CA ALA A 59 -63.65 -19.21 -11.05
C ALA A 59 -64.42 -17.99 -10.52
N ALA A 60 -63.79 -17.25 -9.60
CA ALA A 60 -64.20 -15.90 -9.27
C ALA A 60 -63.78 -15.01 -10.44
N THR A 61 -64.77 -14.57 -11.22
CA THR A 61 -64.67 -13.40 -12.09
C THR A 61 -63.94 -12.28 -11.33
N PRO A 62 -62.83 -11.70 -11.85
CA PRO A 62 -62.23 -10.54 -11.22
C PRO A 62 -63.28 -9.42 -11.29
N ALA A 63 -63.85 -9.08 -10.13
CA ALA A 63 -64.63 -7.86 -9.99
C ALA A 63 -63.76 -6.74 -10.54
N ALA A 64 -64.26 -6.02 -11.54
CA ALA A 64 -63.63 -4.85 -12.10
C ALA A 64 -63.28 -3.90 -10.95
N ALA A 65 -62.02 -3.96 -10.51
CA ALA A 65 -61.48 -3.02 -9.57
C ALA A 65 -61.67 -1.66 -10.23
N ALA A 66 -62.52 -0.84 -9.62
CA ALA A 66 -62.75 0.54 -10.04
C ALA A 66 -61.37 1.16 -10.26
N GLN A 67 -61.06 1.46 -11.52
CA GLN A 67 -59.83 2.14 -11.89
C GLN A 67 -59.91 3.52 -11.24
N GLY A 68 -59.35 3.62 -10.03
CA GLY A 68 -59.11 4.90 -9.40
C GLY A 68 -58.36 5.79 -10.40
N PRO A 69 -58.63 7.10 -10.42
CA PRO A 69 -57.97 8.01 -11.36
C PRO A 69 -56.46 7.78 -11.29
N ALA A 70 -55.85 7.54 -12.46
CA ALA A 70 -54.42 7.32 -12.56
C ALA A 70 -53.70 8.48 -11.84
N ARG A 71 -52.81 8.15 -10.90
CA ARG A 71 -52.06 9.17 -10.17
C ARG A 71 -51.33 10.07 -11.17
N PRO A 72 -51.35 11.40 -10.98
CA PRO A 72 -50.71 12.33 -11.89
C PRO A 72 -49.20 12.05 -11.99
N ALA A 73 -48.60 12.29 -13.16
CA ALA A 73 -47.20 11.97 -13.43
C ALA A 73 -46.21 12.67 -12.48
N SER A 74 -46.60 13.82 -11.91
CA SER A 74 -45.86 14.56 -10.88
C SER A 74 -45.65 13.75 -9.59
N ASP A 75 -46.57 12.85 -9.24
CA ASP A 75 -46.47 12.03 -8.02
C ASP A 75 -45.38 10.95 -8.14
N TYR A 76 -44.85 10.74 -9.33
CA TYR A 76 -43.74 9.82 -9.60
C TYR A 76 -42.41 10.55 -9.85
N GLU A 77 -42.38 11.88 -9.74
CA GLU A 77 -41.18 12.67 -10.02
C GLU A 77 -40.08 12.41 -8.97
N TRP A 78 -40.46 12.25 -7.70
CA TRP A 78 -39.54 11.80 -6.65
C TRP A 78 -39.01 10.38 -6.92
N LEU A 79 -39.84 9.49 -7.48
CA LEU A 79 -39.45 8.11 -7.80
C LEU A 79 -38.50 8.10 -9.01
N ARG A 80 -38.74 8.94 -10.02
CA ARG A 80 -37.79 9.13 -11.12
C ARG A 80 -36.48 9.73 -10.64
N ASN A 81 -36.51 10.72 -9.75
CA ASN A 81 -35.29 11.30 -9.18
C ASN A 81 -34.54 10.30 -8.28
N ALA A 82 -35.27 9.49 -7.50
CA ALA A 82 -34.70 8.41 -6.71
C ALA A 82 -34.11 7.30 -7.60
N LEU A 83 -34.81 6.91 -8.67
CA LEU A 83 -34.30 5.92 -9.64
C LEU A 83 -33.11 6.45 -10.43
N VAL A 84 -33.09 7.73 -10.81
CA VAL A 84 -31.91 8.37 -11.43
C VAL A 84 -30.74 8.42 -10.45
N SER A 85 -31.00 8.66 -9.16
CA SER A 85 -30.00 8.60 -8.10
C SER A 85 -29.46 7.18 -7.89
N VAL A 86 -30.31 6.15 -7.98
CA VAL A 86 -29.95 4.73 -7.83
C VAL A 86 -29.33 4.12 -9.10
N GLU A 87 -29.66 4.61 -10.30
CA GLU A 87 -29.03 4.24 -11.59
C GLU A 87 -27.78 5.07 -11.91
N SER A 88 -27.46 6.08 -11.09
CA SER A 88 -26.27 6.92 -11.26
C SER A 88 -24.93 6.21 -11.01
N PRO A 89 -24.82 5.16 -10.16
CA PRO A 89 -23.54 4.60 -9.80
C PRO A 89 -22.75 4.00 -10.96
N GLU A 90 -23.42 3.11 -11.69
CA GLU A 90 -22.87 2.45 -12.86
C GLU A 90 -22.43 3.49 -13.91
N LYS A 91 -23.31 4.45 -14.22
CA LYS A 91 -23.04 5.50 -15.22
C LYS A 91 -21.83 6.34 -14.80
N ARG A 92 -21.70 6.67 -13.51
CA ARG A 92 -20.60 7.48 -13.00
C ARG A 92 -19.27 6.71 -13.02
N VAL A 93 -19.23 5.49 -12.51
CA VAL A 93 -18.02 4.64 -12.55
C VAL A 93 -17.57 4.44 -13.99
N LYS A 94 -18.50 4.16 -14.90
CA LYS A 94 -18.20 4.01 -16.32
C LYS A 94 -17.57 5.26 -16.92
N GLN A 95 -18.10 6.44 -16.60
CA GLN A 95 -17.55 7.72 -17.03
C GLN A 95 -16.13 7.94 -16.49
N LEU A 96 -15.91 7.72 -15.19
CA LEU A 96 -14.61 7.90 -14.56
C LEU A 96 -13.56 6.94 -15.12
N LEU A 97 -13.93 5.69 -15.44
CA LEU A 97 -13.05 4.73 -16.10
C LEU A 97 -12.63 5.19 -17.52
N VAL A 98 -13.53 5.81 -18.27
CA VAL A 98 -13.21 6.40 -19.59
C VAL A 98 -12.26 7.58 -19.43
N HIS A 99 -12.46 8.42 -18.41
CA HIS A 99 -11.55 9.53 -18.12
C HIS A 99 -10.16 9.04 -17.69
N MET A 100 -10.09 8.00 -16.84
CA MET A 100 -8.85 7.35 -16.44
C MET A 100 -8.03 6.86 -17.65
N GLU A 101 -8.69 6.36 -18.69
CA GLU A 101 -8.07 5.89 -19.93
C GLU A 101 -7.67 7.01 -20.90
N ASN A 102 -7.83 8.27 -20.48
CA ASN A 102 -7.58 9.47 -21.27
C ASN A 102 -8.42 9.51 -22.56
N GLN A 103 -9.70 9.13 -22.44
CA GLN A 103 -10.68 9.17 -23.51
C GLN A 103 -11.79 10.17 -23.17
N THR A 104 -12.36 10.79 -24.20
CA THR A 104 -13.55 11.66 -24.04
C THR A 104 -14.79 10.82 -23.73
N THR A 105 -15.84 11.44 -23.18
CA THR A 105 -17.13 10.77 -22.89
C THR A 105 -17.81 10.17 -24.13
N GLU A 106 -17.46 10.64 -25.33
CA GLU A 106 -17.90 10.07 -26.62
C GLU A 106 -17.06 8.86 -27.07
N GLY A 107 -16.06 8.43 -26.28
CA GLY A 107 -15.13 7.36 -26.63
C GLY A 107 -14.16 7.72 -27.76
N LYS A 108 -14.09 9.01 -28.14
CA LYS A 108 -13.13 9.49 -29.13
C LYS A 108 -11.79 9.76 -28.45
N PRO A 109 -10.67 9.40 -29.11
CA PRO A 109 -9.34 9.77 -28.62
C PRO A 109 -9.22 11.30 -28.65
N GLY A 110 -9.24 11.90 -27.47
CA GLY A 110 -9.04 13.32 -27.25
C GLY A 110 -8.45 13.44 -25.85
N PRO A 111 -7.21 13.94 -25.71
CA PRO A 111 -6.56 14.01 -24.41
C PRO A 111 -7.41 14.89 -23.50
N LEU A 112 -7.81 14.35 -22.36
CA LEU A 112 -8.32 15.17 -21.28
C LEU A 112 -7.21 16.09 -20.79
N VAL A 113 -7.60 17.24 -20.27
CA VAL A 113 -6.65 18.07 -19.54
C VAL A 113 -6.15 17.26 -18.35
N GLN A 114 -4.84 17.30 -18.08
CA GLN A 114 -4.23 16.47 -17.04
C GLN A 114 -4.89 16.68 -15.67
N GLU A 115 -5.30 17.90 -15.36
CA GLU A 115 -6.03 18.27 -14.15
C GLU A 115 -7.40 17.56 -14.06
N GLU A 116 -8.21 17.61 -15.13
CA GLU A 116 -9.50 16.91 -15.19
C GLU A 116 -9.35 15.39 -15.03
N ARG A 117 -8.27 14.82 -15.58
CA ARG A 117 -7.96 13.40 -15.42
C ARG A 117 -7.60 13.08 -13.97
N LEU A 118 -6.81 13.92 -13.29
CA LEU A 118 -6.46 13.74 -11.89
C LEU A 118 -7.68 13.90 -10.97
N GLU A 119 -8.55 14.87 -11.22
CA GLU A 119 -9.81 15.04 -10.50
C GLU A 119 -10.71 13.81 -10.64
N ALA A 120 -10.83 13.27 -11.86
CA ALA A 120 -11.60 12.05 -12.09
C ALA A 120 -11.02 10.82 -11.36
N LEU A 121 -9.69 10.74 -11.23
CA LEU A 121 -9.04 9.66 -10.49
C LEU A 121 -9.20 9.79 -8.99
N ALA A 122 -9.07 11.00 -8.45
CA ALA A 122 -9.29 11.27 -7.04
C ALA A 122 -10.75 10.95 -6.65
N GLU A 123 -11.72 11.37 -7.48
CA GLU A 123 -13.12 11.02 -7.26
C GLU A 123 -13.34 9.50 -7.34
N LEU A 124 -12.74 8.82 -8.31
CA LEU A 124 -12.84 7.36 -8.39
C LEU A 124 -12.23 6.68 -7.16
N ALA A 125 -11.10 7.19 -6.65
CA ALA A 125 -10.44 6.68 -5.45
C ALA A 125 -11.33 6.80 -4.22
N ASP A 126 -12.00 7.94 -4.04
CA ASP A 126 -12.96 8.17 -2.94
C ASP A 126 -14.20 7.26 -3.08
N MET A 127 -14.72 7.10 -4.29
CA MET A 127 -15.92 6.28 -4.54
C MET A 127 -15.68 4.81 -4.23
N VAL A 128 -14.53 4.25 -4.65
CA VAL A 128 -14.23 2.83 -4.43
C VAL A 128 -13.81 2.49 -3.00
N GLU A 129 -13.81 3.46 -2.07
CA GLU A 129 -13.75 3.16 -0.63
C GLU A 129 -15.02 2.46 -0.14
N ASP A 130 -16.17 2.71 -0.78
CA ASP A 130 -17.40 2.00 -0.49
C ASP A 130 -17.44 0.66 -1.24
N VAL A 131 -17.77 -0.40 -0.49
CA VAL A 131 -17.72 -1.78 -0.96
C VAL A 131 -18.62 -2.04 -2.17
N ASN A 132 -19.77 -1.36 -2.27
CA ASN A 132 -20.70 -1.53 -3.38
C ASN A 132 -20.13 -0.91 -4.67
N TRP A 133 -19.54 0.27 -4.54
CA TRP A 133 -18.91 0.97 -5.66
C TRP A 133 -17.65 0.26 -6.16
N ALA A 134 -16.87 -0.31 -5.23
CA ALA A 134 -15.75 -1.17 -5.58
C ALA A 134 -16.19 -2.44 -6.33
N ALA A 135 -17.35 -3.01 -5.96
CA ALA A 135 -17.92 -4.15 -6.69
C ALA A 135 -18.35 -3.77 -8.12
N GLU A 136 -19.04 -2.64 -8.29
CA GLU A 136 -19.39 -2.11 -9.63
C GLU A 136 -18.15 -1.80 -10.47
N PHE A 137 -17.12 -1.21 -9.87
CA PHE A 137 -15.82 -1.01 -10.50
C PHE A 137 -15.22 -2.33 -11.01
N ALA A 138 -15.26 -3.41 -10.22
CA ALA A 138 -14.80 -4.72 -10.66
C ALA A 138 -15.65 -5.33 -11.78
N LEU A 139 -16.99 -5.20 -11.72
CA LEU A 139 -17.89 -5.67 -12.78
C LEU A 139 -17.60 -5.01 -14.14
N MET A 140 -17.11 -3.77 -14.13
CA MET A 140 -16.71 -3.02 -15.33
C MET A 140 -15.27 -3.28 -15.79
N GLN A 141 -14.64 -4.36 -15.30
CA GLN A 141 -13.23 -4.66 -15.55
C GLN A 141 -12.29 -3.54 -15.07
N GLY A 142 -12.72 -2.75 -14.09
CA GLY A 142 -11.94 -1.65 -13.50
C GLY A 142 -10.51 -2.06 -13.15
N PRO A 143 -10.28 -3.17 -12.40
CA PRO A 143 -8.94 -3.65 -12.07
C PRO A 143 -8.03 -3.84 -13.30
N LYS A 144 -8.52 -4.56 -14.32
CA LYS A 144 -7.75 -4.81 -15.55
C LYS A 144 -7.46 -3.51 -16.32
N ARG A 145 -8.48 -2.66 -16.50
CA ARG A 145 -8.36 -1.39 -17.21
C ARG A 145 -7.38 -0.45 -16.51
N LEU A 146 -7.44 -0.36 -15.19
CA LEU A 146 -6.51 0.42 -14.37
C LEU A 146 -5.08 -0.07 -14.53
N LEU A 147 -4.86 -1.38 -14.44
CA LEU A 147 -3.54 -1.98 -14.62
C LEU A 147 -2.99 -1.78 -16.04
N ASP A 148 -3.86 -1.82 -17.06
CA ASP A 148 -3.49 -1.51 -18.45
C ASP A 148 -3.09 -0.03 -18.62
N VAL A 149 -3.77 0.89 -17.94
CA VAL A 149 -3.39 2.30 -17.86
C VAL A 149 -2.04 2.46 -17.17
N MET A 150 -1.82 1.87 -16.00
CA MET A 150 -0.53 1.91 -15.31
C MET A 150 0.60 1.40 -16.20
N ARG A 151 0.39 0.29 -16.93
CA ARG A 151 1.38 -0.27 -17.85
C ARG A 151 1.69 0.67 -19.01
N ARG A 152 0.66 1.25 -19.64
CA ARG A 152 0.80 2.18 -20.77
C ARG A 152 1.51 3.46 -20.33
N GLU A 153 1.07 4.05 -19.23
CA GLU A 153 1.64 5.29 -18.69
C GLU A 153 3.09 5.07 -18.25
N ARG A 154 3.42 3.92 -17.66
CA ARG A 154 4.82 3.60 -17.27
C ARG A 154 5.72 3.45 -18.49
N ALA A 155 5.20 2.93 -19.60
CA ALA A 155 5.94 2.83 -20.85
C ALA A 155 6.11 4.20 -21.55
N ALA A 156 5.10 5.07 -21.48
CA ALA A 156 5.12 6.40 -22.10
C ALA A 156 5.90 7.43 -21.28
N HIS A 157 5.84 7.30 -19.96
CA HIS A 157 6.57 8.07 -18.97
C HIS A 157 7.47 7.09 -18.24
N PRO A 158 8.64 6.76 -18.81
CA PRO A 158 9.66 6.12 -18.01
C PRO A 158 10.11 7.17 -17.00
N LEU A 159 9.38 7.23 -15.88
CA LEU A 159 9.62 8.05 -14.69
C LEU A 159 11.09 7.94 -14.21
N LEU A 160 11.83 6.97 -14.75
CA LEU A 160 12.97 6.27 -14.21
C LEU A 160 13.95 5.84 -15.33
N ALA A 161 13.90 6.45 -16.52
CA ALA A 161 14.93 6.27 -17.56
C ALA A 161 16.29 6.91 -17.16
N THR A 162 16.65 6.89 -15.89
CA THR A 162 17.91 7.40 -15.38
C THR A 162 19.10 6.47 -15.64
N GLY A 163 18.89 5.31 -16.28
CA GLY A 163 19.90 4.24 -16.32
C GLY A 163 20.37 3.71 -17.68
N SER A 164 19.92 4.24 -18.82
CA SER A 164 20.42 3.76 -20.13
C SER A 164 21.03 4.90 -20.95
N ARG A 165 22.11 5.47 -20.41
CA ARG A 165 23.12 6.10 -21.25
C ARG A 165 24.25 5.06 -21.35
N ASP A 166 24.14 4.17 -22.33
CA ASP A 166 25.24 3.32 -22.75
C ASP A 166 26.43 4.23 -23.11
N ALA A 167 27.30 4.47 -22.13
CA ALA A 167 28.57 5.19 -22.30
C ALA A 167 29.62 4.36 -23.06
N SER A 168 29.18 3.34 -23.82
CA SER A 168 30.05 2.41 -24.54
C SER A 168 29.97 2.52 -26.07
N ALA A 169 29.27 3.53 -26.61
CA ALA A 169 29.18 3.73 -28.06
C ALA A 169 29.51 5.16 -28.51
N SER A 170 30.67 5.70 -28.13
CA SER A 170 31.23 6.90 -28.80
C SER A 170 32.74 7.10 -28.62
N VAL A 171 33.54 6.02 -28.54
CA VAL A 171 35.01 6.13 -28.66
C VAL A 171 35.52 5.24 -29.78
N GLU A 172 35.01 5.42 -30.99
CA GLU A 172 35.74 5.10 -32.22
C GLU A 172 35.22 5.99 -33.36
N ALA A 173 35.69 7.25 -33.39
CA ALA A 173 35.95 8.04 -34.59
C ALA A 173 36.10 9.53 -34.22
N ALA A 174 37.34 10.00 -34.11
CA ALA A 174 37.80 11.29 -34.67
C ALA A 174 39.22 11.57 -34.18
N ASP A 175 40.17 10.99 -34.90
CA ASP A 175 41.54 11.47 -34.95
C ASP A 175 41.54 12.67 -35.90
N THR A 176 41.28 13.87 -35.40
CA THR A 176 41.52 15.13 -36.15
C THR A 176 41.78 16.29 -35.18
N THR A 177 43.02 16.74 -35.23
CA THR A 177 43.55 17.98 -34.69
C THR A 177 42.69 19.21 -35.01
N GLY A 178 42.24 19.92 -33.99
CA GLY A 178 41.56 21.21 -34.14
C GLY A 178 41.41 21.92 -32.80
N THR A 179 42.33 22.83 -32.52
CA THR A 179 42.31 23.77 -31.40
C THR A 179 41.13 24.73 -31.58
N GLY A 180 40.09 24.59 -30.76
CA GLY A 180 38.93 25.47 -30.74
C GLY A 180 38.19 25.35 -29.41
N ASP A 181 37.95 26.50 -28.79
CA ASP A 181 37.36 26.66 -27.46
C ASP A 181 36.10 25.81 -27.28
N ARG A 182 36.21 24.80 -26.41
CA ARG A 182 35.13 23.88 -26.08
C ARG A 182 34.38 24.49 -24.91
N GLU A 183 33.37 25.30 -25.21
CA GLU A 183 32.34 25.68 -24.24
C GLU A 183 31.79 24.39 -23.62
N ALA A 184 32.02 24.24 -22.32
CA ALA A 184 31.48 23.16 -21.52
C ALA A 184 29.96 23.29 -21.55
N GLN A 185 29.30 22.51 -22.41
CA GLN A 185 27.88 22.24 -22.31
C GLN A 185 27.66 21.46 -21.00
N THR A 186 27.42 22.21 -19.93
CA THR A 186 26.82 21.70 -18.71
C THR A 186 25.47 21.12 -19.09
N ALA A 187 25.39 19.80 -19.16
CA ALA A 187 24.15 19.08 -19.29
C ALA A 187 23.28 19.45 -18.08
N THR A 188 22.37 20.40 -18.28
CA THR A 188 21.31 20.68 -17.34
C THR A 188 20.57 19.36 -17.14
N HIS A 189 20.60 18.84 -15.91
CA HIS A 189 19.76 17.73 -15.50
C HIS A 189 18.31 18.17 -15.75
N ASP A 190 17.75 17.77 -16.90
CA ASP A 190 16.32 17.91 -17.16
C ASP A 190 15.62 17.12 -16.06
N GLY A 191 15.07 17.87 -15.10
CA GLY A 191 14.42 17.33 -13.92
C GLY A 191 13.44 16.25 -14.32
N ILE A 192 13.45 15.14 -13.59
CA ILE A 192 12.47 14.06 -13.72
C ILE A 192 11.10 14.70 -13.89
N SER A 193 10.44 14.42 -15.01
CA SER A 193 9.16 15.03 -15.34
C SER A 193 8.13 14.65 -14.26
N SER A 194 8.04 15.50 -13.24
CA SER A 194 7.31 15.26 -11.98
C SER A 194 5.80 15.16 -12.21
N SER A 195 5.32 15.47 -13.41
CA SER A 195 3.89 15.55 -13.72
C SER A 195 3.20 14.17 -13.69
N ALA A 196 3.92 13.08 -13.92
CA ALA A 196 3.32 11.74 -13.92
C ALA A 196 3.20 11.11 -12.51
N VAL A 197 3.98 11.55 -11.53
CA VAL A 197 3.95 10.96 -10.16
C VAL A 197 2.58 11.08 -9.48
N PRO A 198 1.87 12.24 -9.54
CA PRO A 198 0.50 12.35 -9.01
C PRO A 198 -0.46 11.34 -9.65
N LEU A 199 -0.39 11.17 -10.98
CA LEU A 199 -1.23 10.21 -11.72
C LEU A 199 -1.08 8.79 -11.17
N PHE A 200 0.16 8.31 -11.04
CA PHE A 200 0.40 6.97 -10.49
C PHE A 200 0.05 6.83 -9.02
N THR A 201 0.16 7.93 -8.26
CA THR A 201 -0.23 7.93 -6.85
C THR A 201 -1.73 7.68 -6.74
N GLU A 202 -2.56 8.39 -7.51
CA GLU A 202 -4.02 8.17 -7.53
C GLU A 202 -4.40 6.78 -8.05
N LEU A 203 -3.74 6.29 -9.10
CA LEU A 203 -3.96 4.91 -9.58
C LEU A 203 -3.67 3.87 -8.49
N ALA A 204 -2.58 4.03 -7.73
CA ALA A 204 -2.27 3.15 -6.61
C ALA A 204 -3.28 3.28 -5.46
N MET A 205 -3.82 4.48 -5.22
CA MET A 205 -4.86 4.71 -4.21
C MET A 205 -6.18 4.02 -4.60
N ILE A 206 -6.60 4.09 -5.87
CA ILE A 206 -7.77 3.34 -6.37
C ILE A 206 -7.60 1.83 -6.14
N VAL A 207 -6.41 1.27 -6.41
CA VAL A 207 -6.12 -0.14 -6.11
C VAL A 207 -6.27 -0.42 -4.62
N ALA A 208 -5.69 0.42 -3.77
CA ALA A 208 -5.71 0.21 -2.33
C ALA A 208 -7.12 0.28 -1.74
N HIS A 209 -7.91 1.28 -2.13
CA HIS A 209 -9.28 1.49 -1.64
C HIS A 209 -10.22 0.40 -2.16
N SER A 210 -10.21 0.13 -3.47
CA SER A 210 -11.10 -0.88 -4.07
C SER A 210 -10.84 -2.30 -3.55
N ALA A 211 -9.59 -2.65 -3.23
CA ALA A 211 -9.22 -3.97 -2.72
C ALA A 211 -9.36 -4.11 -1.20
N GLN A 212 -9.64 -3.03 -0.46
CA GLN A 212 -9.65 -3.07 1.00
C GLN A 212 -10.79 -3.95 1.53
N LEU A 213 -10.42 -5.15 2.02
CA LEU A 213 -11.37 -6.13 2.57
C LEU A 213 -12.48 -6.53 1.56
N ASN A 214 -12.16 -6.52 0.27
CA ASN A 214 -13.12 -6.80 -0.81
C ASN A 214 -12.64 -7.98 -1.67
N ALA A 215 -12.99 -9.20 -1.26
CA ALA A 215 -12.52 -10.43 -1.89
C ALA A 215 -12.84 -10.55 -3.40
N PRO A 216 -14.05 -10.19 -3.89
CA PRO A 216 -14.33 -10.15 -5.32
C PRO A 216 -13.39 -9.23 -6.12
N VAL A 217 -13.09 -8.05 -5.59
CA VAL A 217 -12.18 -7.09 -6.25
C VAL A 217 -10.74 -7.60 -6.20
N GLN A 218 -10.30 -8.16 -5.06
CA GLN A 218 -8.99 -8.79 -4.92
C GLN A 218 -8.79 -9.93 -5.94
N ALA A 219 -9.79 -10.78 -6.16
CA ALA A 219 -9.77 -11.84 -7.17
C ALA A 219 -9.73 -11.29 -8.60
N ALA A 220 -10.38 -10.16 -8.86
CA ALA A 220 -10.31 -9.50 -10.16
C ALA A 220 -8.90 -8.92 -10.44
N TYR A 221 -8.20 -8.41 -9.41
CA TYR A 221 -6.80 -8.02 -9.53
C TYR A 221 -5.88 -9.23 -9.71
N GLU A 222 -6.10 -10.32 -8.98
CA GLU A 222 -5.37 -11.59 -9.16
C GLU A 222 -5.45 -12.07 -10.61
N ALA A 223 -6.67 -12.14 -11.17
CA ALA A 223 -6.91 -12.54 -12.55
C ALA A 223 -6.29 -11.60 -13.58
N ALA A 224 -5.95 -10.37 -13.18
CA ALA A 224 -5.29 -9.37 -14.02
C ALA A 224 -3.76 -9.32 -13.81
N HIS A 225 -3.18 -10.22 -13.01
CA HIS A 225 -1.75 -10.31 -12.72
C HIS A 225 -1.15 -8.98 -12.24
N TRP A 226 -1.75 -8.41 -11.18
CA TRP A 226 -1.32 -7.12 -10.62
C TRP A 226 0.16 -7.12 -10.21
N GLU A 227 0.68 -8.27 -9.80
CA GLU A 227 2.06 -8.48 -9.35
C GLU A 227 3.08 -8.16 -10.44
N ASP A 228 2.76 -8.43 -11.70
CA ASP A 228 3.62 -8.20 -12.87
C ASP A 228 3.77 -6.71 -13.20
N ILE A 229 2.93 -5.85 -12.62
CA ILE A 229 2.92 -4.41 -12.88
C ILE A 229 3.39 -3.65 -11.65
N ILE A 230 2.75 -3.89 -10.51
CA ILE A 230 2.96 -3.09 -9.30
C ILE A 230 4.35 -3.36 -8.70
N LEU A 231 4.79 -4.62 -8.62
CA LEU A 231 6.07 -4.93 -7.96
C LEU A 231 7.29 -4.44 -8.74
N PRO A 232 7.38 -4.64 -10.07
CA PRO A 232 8.45 -4.02 -10.84
C PRO A 232 8.42 -2.50 -10.71
N PHE A 233 7.23 -1.88 -10.70
CA PHE A 233 7.08 -0.44 -10.58
C PHE A 233 7.53 0.11 -9.21
N MET A 234 7.37 -0.66 -8.13
CA MET A 234 7.93 -0.31 -6.83
C MET A 234 9.46 -0.33 -6.81
N GLY A 235 10.08 -1.37 -7.38
CA GLY A 235 11.55 -1.47 -7.47
C GLY A 235 12.15 -0.31 -8.28
N ASP A 236 11.50 -0.02 -9.39
CA ASP A 236 11.65 1.16 -10.22
C ASP A 236 11.63 2.49 -9.41
N CYS A 237 10.60 2.69 -8.57
CA CYS A 237 10.51 3.88 -7.70
C CYS A 237 11.65 3.95 -6.68
N ILE A 238 12.03 2.82 -6.08
CA ILE A 238 13.16 2.73 -5.13
C ILE A 238 14.46 3.15 -5.82
N ALA A 239 14.73 2.59 -7.01
CA ALA A 239 15.92 2.89 -7.79
C ALA A 239 15.99 4.38 -8.18
N ALA A 240 14.87 5.01 -8.53
CA ALA A 240 14.86 6.43 -8.84
C ALA A 240 15.09 7.33 -7.63
N VAL A 241 14.57 6.98 -6.45
CA VAL A 241 14.89 7.71 -5.21
C VAL A 241 16.39 7.57 -4.90
N GLN A 242 16.94 6.37 -5.03
CA GLN A 242 18.37 6.12 -4.85
C GLN A 242 19.21 6.96 -5.81
N HIS A 243 18.85 6.98 -7.10
CA HIS A 243 19.53 7.76 -8.12
C HIS A 243 19.44 9.28 -7.86
N LEU A 244 18.25 9.80 -7.54
CA LEU A 244 18.03 11.22 -7.21
C LEU A 244 18.91 11.67 -6.04
N LEU A 245 19.04 10.83 -5.03
CA LEU A 245 19.78 11.13 -3.81
C LEU A 245 21.24 10.65 -3.84
N HIS A 246 21.72 10.14 -4.99
CA HIS A 246 23.06 9.56 -5.14
C HIS A 246 23.39 8.51 -4.07
N LEU A 247 22.38 7.76 -3.62
CA LEU A 247 22.55 6.64 -2.71
C LEU A 247 22.99 5.44 -3.54
N GLY A 248 24.22 4.99 -3.36
CA GLY A 248 24.69 3.72 -3.91
C GLY A 248 23.81 2.56 -3.42
N SER A 249 23.86 1.42 -4.12
CA SER A 249 23.17 0.19 -3.69
C SER A 249 23.51 -0.22 -2.24
N ASP A 250 24.72 0.13 -1.81
CA ASP A 250 25.27 -0.19 -0.49
C ASP A 250 25.04 0.95 0.53
N GLY A 251 24.29 1.98 0.16
CA GLY A 251 24.09 3.19 0.97
C GLY A 251 25.29 4.15 0.99
N GLN A 252 26.32 3.91 0.17
CA GLN A 252 27.45 4.84 0.04
C GLN A 252 27.09 6.03 -0.85
N VAL A 253 27.50 7.22 -0.42
CA VAL A 253 27.15 8.50 -1.05
C VAL A 253 28.21 8.90 -2.08
N GLY A 254 27.78 9.20 -3.32
CA GLY A 254 28.62 9.85 -4.32
C GLY A 254 28.67 11.37 -4.12
N SER A 255 29.82 12.02 -4.34
CA SER A 255 29.97 13.47 -4.19
C SER A 255 29.60 14.23 -5.47
N ALA A 256 28.59 15.10 -5.37
CA ALA A 256 28.24 16.07 -6.41
C ALA A 256 28.08 17.49 -5.80
N HIS A 257 28.47 18.52 -6.56
CA HIS A 257 28.37 19.93 -6.17
C HIS A 257 27.14 20.55 -6.86
N GLY A 258 26.25 21.21 -6.11
CA GLY A 258 25.09 21.94 -6.65
C GLY A 258 24.64 23.04 -5.70
N ASP A 259 23.56 23.78 -5.99
CA ASP A 259 23.06 24.86 -5.11
C ASP A 259 21.86 24.45 -4.20
N SER A 260 21.40 25.37 -3.33
CA SER A 260 20.25 25.16 -2.40
C SER A 260 18.93 24.93 -3.14
N THR A 261 18.74 25.56 -4.31
CA THR A 261 17.50 25.42 -5.10
C THR A 261 17.44 24.03 -5.75
N GLU A 262 18.58 23.53 -6.21
CA GLU A 262 18.73 22.18 -6.71
C GLU A 262 18.46 21.14 -5.61
N ALA A 263 19.02 21.34 -4.40
CA ALA A 263 18.74 20.50 -3.23
C ALA A 263 17.24 20.43 -2.92
N ALA A 264 16.57 21.57 -2.87
CA ALA A 264 15.13 21.65 -2.62
C ALA A 264 14.31 20.93 -3.70
N THR A 265 14.72 21.06 -4.96
CA THR A 265 14.07 20.39 -6.10
C THR A 265 14.25 18.87 -6.04
N VAL A 266 15.47 18.41 -5.74
CA VAL A 266 15.80 16.98 -5.56
C VAL A 266 15.03 16.39 -4.37
N ALA A 267 15.03 17.08 -3.22
CA ALA A 267 14.30 16.65 -2.03
C ALA A 267 12.78 16.58 -2.28
N ALA A 268 12.20 17.55 -3.00
CA ALA A 268 10.79 17.55 -3.38
C ALA A 268 10.44 16.42 -4.37
N GLY A 269 11.33 16.15 -5.33
CA GLY A 269 11.22 15.03 -6.27
C GLY A 269 11.25 13.69 -5.56
N ALA A 270 12.26 13.48 -4.70
CA ALA A 270 12.39 12.29 -3.87
C ALA A 270 11.19 12.11 -2.94
N ALA A 271 10.69 13.18 -2.32
CA ALA A 271 9.51 13.12 -1.45
C ALA A 271 8.26 12.70 -2.23
N SER A 272 8.14 13.11 -3.49
CA SER A 272 7.03 12.72 -4.37
C SER A 272 7.09 11.24 -4.75
N LEU A 273 8.26 10.73 -5.12
CA LEU A 273 8.46 9.29 -5.37
C LEU A 273 8.23 8.45 -4.10
N MET A 274 8.64 8.95 -2.93
CA MET A 274 8.38 8.28 -1.66
C MET A 274 6.88 8.24 -1.32
N ARG A 275 6.11 9.28 -1.66
CA ARG A 275 4.64 9.26 -1.55
C ARG A 275 4.03 8.18 -2.44
N LEU A 276 4.47 8.10 -3.70
CA LEU A 276 4.05 7.03 -4.62
C LEU A 276 4.42 5.64 -4.09
N LEU A 277 5.64 5.43 -3.62
CA LEU A 277 6.06 4.16 -3.01
C LEU A 277 5.17 3.79 -1.81
N GLY A 278 4.81 4.78 -0.99
CA GLY A 278 3.86 4.62 0.11
C GLY A 278 2.45 4.22 -0.34
N ALA A 279 1.98 4.73 -1.49
CA ALA A 279 0.70 4.33 -2.08
C ALA A 279 0.76 2.91 -2.68
N LEU A 280 1.86 2.55 -3.35
CA LEU A 280 2.06 1.20 -3.90
C LEU A 280 2.17 0.13 -2.78
N LEU A 281 2.86 0.43 -1.69
CA LEU A 281 2.86 -0.41 -0.48
C LEU A 281 1.46 -0.57 0.11
N HIS A 282 0.63 0.48 0.05
CA HIS A 282 -0.76 0.40 0.47
C HIS A 282 -1.54 -0.59 -0.36
N ALA A 283 -1.45 -0.43 -1.68
CA ALA A 283 -2.12 -1.26 -2.66
C ALA A 283 -1.76 -2.73 -2.44
N CYS A 284 -0.46 -3.05 -2.36
CA CYS A 284 0.01 -4.42 -2.10
C CYS A 284 -0.55 -4.97 -0.78
N SER A 285 -0.52 -4.18 0.29
CA SER A 285 -1.06 -4.60 1.59
C SER A 285 -2.56 -4.89 1.53
N CYS A 286 -3.35 -4.08 0.80
CA CYS A 286 -4.79 -4.32 0.65
C CYS A 286 -5.08 -5.52 -0.26
N LEU A 287 -4.32 -5.70 -1.34
CA LEU A 287 -4.45 -6.83 -2.26
C LEU A 287 -4.14 -8.16 -1.59
N CYS A 288 -3.14 -8.19 -0.72
CA CYS A 288 -2.75 -9.40 -0.01
C CYS A 288 -3.65 -9.69 1.21
N ARG A 289 -4.21 -8.66 1.86
CA ARG A 289 -4.94 -8.82 3.12
C ARG A 289 -6.10 -9.81 2.99
N ASP A 290 -6.05 -10.85 3.81
CA ASP A 290 -7.02 -11.95 3.87
C ASP A 290 -7.26 -12.64 2.51
N CYS A 291 -6.32 -12.47 1.57
CA CYS A 291 -6.36 -13.04 0.23
C CYS A 291 -5.12 -13.92 0.01
N SER A 292 -5.27 -15.22 0.29
CA SER A 292 -4.17 -16.18 0.15
C SER A 292 -3.60 -16.25 -1.27
N PRO A 293 -4.41 -16.28 -2.35
CA PRO A 293 -3.87 -16.31 -3.72
C PRO A 293 -2.98 -15.10 -4.04
N ASN A 294 -3.45 -13.88 -3.76
CA ASN A 294 -2.63 -12.68 -3.96
C ASN A 294 -1.36 -12.68 -3.11
N THR A 295 -1.43 -13.19 -1.87
CA THR A 295 -0.24 -13.36 -1.03
C THR A 295 0.77 -14.34 -1.65
N VAL A 296 0.30 -15.45 -2.24
CA VAL A 296 1.16 -16.38 -3.00
C VAL A 296 1.79 -15.67 -4.19
N SER A 297 1.00 -15.00 -5.03
CA SER A 297 1.49 -14.28 -6.22
C SER A 297 2.53 -13.23 -5.85
N PHE A 298 2.29 -12.46 -4.78
CA PHE A 298 3.24 -11.50 -4.25
C PHE A 298 4.60 -12.14 -3.92
N PHE A 299 4.61 -13.31 -3.28
CA PHE A 299 5.86 -14.00 -2.97
C PHE A 299 6.54 -14.60 -4.20
N GLN A 300 5.77 -15.19 -5.12
CA GLN A 300 6.29 -15.76 -6.36
C GLN A 300 6.96 -14.70 -7.23
N ALA A 301 6.42 -13.49 -7.24
CA ALA A 301 6.97 -12.32 -7.93
C ALA A 301 8.02 -11.54 -7.12
N SER A 302 8.64 -12.18 -6.12
CA SER A 302 9.72 -11.58 -5.29
C SER A 302 9.32 -10.33 -4.50
N GLY A 303 8.04 -10.19 -4.15
CA GLY A 303 7.53 -9.04 -3.39
C GLY A 303 8.22 -8.84 -2.03
N LEU A 304 8.70 -9.90 -1.38
CA LEU A 304 9.48 -9.76 -0.14
C LEU A 304 10.80 -9.00 -0.37
N ALA A 305 11.48 -9.23 -1.49
CA ALA A 305 12.70 -8.51 -1.83
C ALA A 305 12.43 -7.01 -2.00
N VAL A 306 11.29 -6.64 -2.60
CA VAL A 306 10.87 -5.24 -2.74
C VAL A 306 10.63 -4.59 -1.37
N ILE A 307 10.03 -5.30 -0.41
CA ILE A 307 9.86 -4.79 0.97
C ILE A 307 11.22 -4.58 1.63
N VAL A 308 12.15 -5.53 1.48
CA VAL A 308 13.51 -5.42 2.02
C VAL A 308 14.20 -4.17 1.44
N GLU A 309 14.15 -3.97 0.12
CA GLU A 309 14.72 -2.80 -0.54
C GLU A 309 14.08 -1.49 -0.05
N ALA A 310 12.75 -1.46 0.11
CA ALA A 310 12.07 -0.29 0.67
C ALA A 310 12.54 0.03 2.10
N LEU A 311 12.72 -0.99 2.95
CA LEU A 311 13.22 -0.83 4.32
C LEU A 311 14.70 -0.43 4.35
N ARG A 312 15.53 -0.92 3.43
CA ARG A 312 16.93 -0.47 3.28
C ARG A 312 16.99 0.99 2.88
N LEU A 313 16.22 1.38 1.86
CA LEU A 313 16.12 2.76 1.40
C LEU A 313 15.70 3.71 2.53
N THR A 314 14.60 3.40 3.22
CA THR A 314 14.10 4.29 4.28
C THR A 314 14.99 4.36 5.51
N ARG A 315 15.89 3.39 5.68
CA ARG A 315 16.92 3.43 6.73
C ARG A 315 18.11 4.28 6.33
N ALA A 316 18.61 4.10 5.10
CA ALA A 316 19.78 4.81 4.61
C ALA A 316 19.53 6.32 4.51
N LEU A 317 18.31 6.72 4.13
CA LEU A 317 17.99 8.11 3.85
C LEU A 317 18.15 9.06 5.06
N PRO A 318 17.60 8.78 6.26
CA PRO A 318 17.85 9.64 7.42
C PRO A 318 19.32 9.64 7.86
N GLU A 319 20.02 8.50 7.73
CA GLU A 319 21.44 8.39 8.09
C GLU A 319 22.30 9.25 7.15
N SER A 320 22.00 9.25 5.85
CA SER A 320 22.75 10.02 4.85
C SER A 320 22.55 11.53 4.96
N ILE A 321 21.39 11.98 5.47
CA ILE A 321 21.12 13.40 5.73
C ILE A 321 21.84 13.88 7.00
N VAL A 322 21.87 13.07 8.07
CA VAL A 322 22.46 13.47 9.37
C VAL A 322 23.99 13.42 9.40
N VAL A 323 24.63 12.43 8.77
CA VAL A 323 26.12 12.32 8.76
C VAL A 323 26.78 13.58 8.20
N GLY A 324 26.06 14.29 7.34
CA GLY A 324 26.51 15.53 6.77
C GLY A 324 26.58 16.77 7.63
N THR A 325 25.79 16.83 8.68
CA THR A 325 25.71 18.02 9.52
C THR A 325 26.76 17.98 10.64
N ALA A 326 27.35 16.82 10.92
CA ALA A 326 28.11 16.57 12.15
C ALA A 326 29.64 16.59 12.03
N GLU A 327 30.26 16.16 10.92
CA GLU A 327 31.68 15.77 10.97
C GLU A 327 32.73 16.85 10.63
N ASP A 328 32.45 17.98 9.96
CA ASP A 328 33.55 18.91 9.61
C ASP A 328 33.17 20.39 9.33
N GLY A 329 31.93 20.82 9.59
CA GLY A 329 31.42 22.07 9.00
C GLY A 329 31.38 22.03 7.46
N ARG A 330 31.63 20.85 6.89
CA ARG A 330 31.37 20.50 5.49
C ARG A 330 30.08 19.69 5.46
N THR A 331 29.09 20.24 4.79
CA THR A 331 27.81 19.63 4.43
C THR A 331 28.03 18.25 3.77
N PRO A 332 27.10 17.29 3.95
CA PRO A 332 27.23 15.96 3.37
C PRO A 332 27.30 16.06 1.87
N ALA A 333 28.07 15.17 1.25
CA ALA A 333 28.16 15.01 -0.19
C ALA A 333 26.82 14.64 -0.90
N VAL A 334 25.75 14.29 -0.16
CA VAL A 334 24.36 14.14 -0.68
C VAL A 334 23.72 15.50 -0.94
N VAL A 335 24.19 16.52 -0.25
CA VAL A 335 23.75 17.89 -0.35
C VAL A 335 24.64 18.51 -1.40
N THR A 336 24.04 18.84 -2.54
CA THR A 336 24.49 19.92 -3.39
C THR A 336 25.17 20.96 -2.50
N SER A 337 26.49 21.13 -2.64
CA SER A 337 27.29 22.12 -1.91
C SER A 337 26.59 23.49 -1.86
N ILE A 338 25.71 23.67 -0.88
CA ILE A 338 25.21 24.98 -0.52
C ILE A 338 26.48 25.63 0.02
N ALA A 339 27.08 26.46 -0.85
CA ALA A 339 28.42 26.98 -0.69
C ALA A 339 28.70 27.26 0.79
N ASN A 340 29.83 26.72 1.27
CA ASN A 340 30.32 26.60 2.64
C ASN A 340 30.26 27.85 3.56
N ASP A 341 29.46 28.87 3.27
CA ASP A 341 29.34 30.11 4.04
C ASP A 341 27.90 30.66 4.22
N ALA A 342 26.81 30.00 3.76
CA ALA A 342 25.49 30.67 3.68
C ALA A 342 24.25 29.99 4.31
N ALA A 343 24.10 28.67 4.31
CA ALA A 343 22.86 28.04 4.81
C ALA A 343 22.95 27.70 6.31
N SER A 344 21.95 28.14 7.07
CA SER A 344 21.81 27.77 8.48
C SER A 344 21.30 26.34 8.64
N ASP A 345 21.59 25.67 9.76
CA ASP A 345 21.04 24.33 10.08
C ASP A 345 19.50 24.25 9.92
N GLN A 346 18.81 25.37 10.20
CA GLN A 346 17.37 25.49 10.02
C GLN A 346 16.91 25.38 8.55
N GLU A 347 17.71 25.88 7.61
CA GLU A 347 17.38 25.83 6.17
C GLU A 347 17.48 24.39 5.65
N VAL A 348 18.47 23.63 6.11
CA VAL A 348 18.63 22.21 5.78
C VAL A 348 17.44 21.41 6.33
N ASP A 349 17.05 21.65 7.59
CA ASP A 349 15.89 21.02 8.19
C ASP A 349 14.60 21.33 7.42
N ASP A 350 14.39 22.58 7.00
CA ASP A 350 13.20 22.99 6.25
C ASP A 350 13.14 22.32 4.86
N ILE A 351 14.28 22.15 4.18
CA ILE A 351 14.37 21.48 2.88
C ILE A 351 14.04 19.99 2.99
N TYR A 352 14.58 19.29 4.00
CA TYR A 352 14.50 17.83 4.09
C TYR A 352 13.37 17.32 4.97
N ALA A 353 12.74 18.15 5.81
CA ALA A 353 11.63 17.75 6.68
C ALA A 353 10.48 17.05 5.91
N PRO A 354 10.02 17.52 4.73
CA PRO A 354 8.98 16.83 3.96
C PRO A 354 9.40 15.41 3.51
N LEU A 355 10.67 15.25 3.11
CA LEU A 355 11.23 13.97 2.69
C LEU A 355 11.34 13.00 3.86
N LEU A 356 11.88 13.45 5.00
CA LEU A 356 11.99 12.64 6.23
C LEU A 356 10.61 12.23 6.76
N GLY A 357 9.65 13.17 6.78
CA GLY A 357 8.27 12.89 7.17
C GLY A 357 7.61 11.83 6.28
N THR A 358 7.85 11.87 4.98
CA THR A 358 7.35 10.86 4.03
C THR A 358 8.07 9.52 4.22
N THR A 359 9.38 9.54 4.45
CA THR A 359 10.20 8.35 4.73
C THR A 359 9.71 7.58 5.96
N HIS A 360 9.35 8.28 7.03
CA HIS A 360 8.73 7.67 8.22
C HIS A 360 7.36 7.05 7.91
N LYS A 361 6.53 7.69 7.09
CA LYS A 361 5.23 7.12 6.66
C LYS A 361 5.42 5.84 5.84
N VAL A 362 6.37 5.83 4.90
CA VAL A 362 6.71 4.66 4.08
C VAL A 362 7.23 3.53 4.96
N THR A 363 8.17 3.82 5.88
CA THR A 363 8.70 2.83 6.83
C THR A 363 7.61 2.20 7.67
N ALA A 364 6.75 3.04 8.28
CA ALA A 364 5.64 2.55 9.09
C ALA A 364 4.69 1.65 8.28
N ARG A 365 4.44 1.99 7.01
CA ARG A 365 3.59 1.19 6.12
C ARG A 365 4.24 -0.13 5.72
N ALA A 366 5.53 -0.12 5.40
CA ALA A 366 6.28 -1.34 5.11
C ALA A 366 6.29 -2.29 6.33
N LEU A 367 6.55 -1.77 7.53
CA LEU A 367 6.53 -2.56 8.77
C LEU A 367 5.13 -3.08 9.11
N PHE A 368 4.09 -2.28 8.86
CA PHE A 368 2.71 -2.75 8.98
C PHE A 368 2.43 -3.92 8.03
N PHE A 369 2.91 -3.85 6.78
CA PHE A 369 2.76 -4.93 5.82
C PHE A 369 3.58 -6.17 6.23
N VAL A 370 4.80 -5.99 6.74
CA VAL A 370 5.60 -7.06 7.34
C VAL A 370 4.84 -7.77 8.47
N ALA A 371 4.19 -7.03 9.37
CA ALA A 371 3.39 -7.63 10.44
C ALA A 371 2.27 -8.53 9.90
N TYR A 372 1.64 -8.13 8.80
CA TYR A 372 0.64 -8.94 8.11
C TYR A 372 1.25 -10.18 7.45
N LEU A 373 2.35 -10.05 6.71
CA LEU A 373 3.01 -11.22 6.09
C LEU A 373 3.53 -12.20 7.15
N ALA A 374 3.97 -11.69 8.30
CA ALA A 374 4.34 -12.52 9.44
C ALA A 374 3.15 -13.32 9.98
N SER A 375 1.95 -12.74 10.06
CA SER A 375 0.76 -13.50 10.50
C SER A 375 0.37 -14.61 9.52
N THR A 376 0.61 -14.43 8.21
CA THR A 376 0.41 -15.47 7.17
C THR A 376 1.54 -16.51 7.12
N SER A 377 2.44 -16.52 8.12
CA SER A 377 3.53 -17.49 8.30
C SER A 377 4.79 -17.24 7.48
N VAL A 378 5.08 -15.98 7.17
CA VAL A 378 6.31 -15.58 6.47
C VAL A 378 7.28 -14.92 7.44
N SER A 379 8.50 -15.44 7.50
CA SER A 379 9.58 -14.84 8.28
C SER A 379 10.88 -14.95 7.48
N SER A 380 11.63 -13.86 7.45
CA SER A 380 12.99 -13.83 6.88
C SER A 380 13.90 -13.16 7.88
N GLU A 381 15.10 -13.72 8.05
CA GLU A 381 16.11 -13.19 8.97
C GLU A 381 16.44 -11.72 8.65
N GLU A 382 16.54 -11.40 7.37
CA GLU A 382 16.79 -10.05 6.88
C GLU A 382 15.72 -9.05 7.34
N ILE A 383 14.44 -9.42 7.21
CA ILE A 383 13.31 -8.58 7.68
C ILE A 383 13.36 -8.40 9.19
N ILE A 384 13.70 -9.44 9.96
CA ILE A 384 13.87 -9.35 11.41
C ILE A 384 14.97 -8.34 11.74
N GLN A 385 16.14 -8.47 11.10
CA GLN A 385 17.28 -7.60 11.34
C GLN A 385 16.96 -6.14 10.98
N LEU A 386 16.34 -5.89 9.81
CA LEU A 386 15.93 -4.56 9.37
C LEU A 386 14.88 -3.94 10.29
N THR A 387 13.92 -4.73 10.78
CA THR A 387 12.89 -4.25 11.72
C THR A 387 13.53 -3.82 13.06
N CYS A 388 14.44 -4.63 13.61
CA CYS A 388 15.18 -4.27 14.83
C CYS A 388 16.00 -2.99 14.63
N ARG A 389 16.68 -2.91 13.48
CA ARG A 389 17.48 -1.75 13.06
C ARG A 389 16.66 -0.47 12.94
N HIS A 390 15.45 -0.53 12.41
CA HIS A 390 14.51 0.60 12.36
C HIS A 390 14.02 1.01 13.74
N ALA A 391 13.74 0.05 14.63
CA ALA A 391 13.39 0.34 16.02
C ALA A 391 14.55 1.02 16.79
N GLU A 392 15.78 0.55 16.59
CA GLU A 392 16.97 1.10 17.26
C GLU A 392 17.29 2.53 16.82
N SER A 393 17.00 2.88 15.56
CA SER A 393 17.35 4.20 15.00
C SER A 393 16.85 5.35 15.89
N ARG A 394 17.75 6.27 16.25
CA ARG A 394 17.43 7.45 17.07
C ARG A 394 16.43 8.38 16.40
N ASN A 395 16.43 8.40 15.07
CA ASN A 395 15.56 9.23 14.26
C ASN A 395 14.19 8.58 14.00
N SER A 396 13.94 7.38 14.54
CA SER A 396 12.64 6.73 14.40
C SER A 396 11.57 7.50 15.17
N GLY A 397 10.64 8.10 14.41
CA GLY A 397 9.45 8.70 14.99
C GLY A 397 8.58 7.65 15.72
N GLU A 398 7.77 8.08 16.67
CA GLU A 398 6.88 7.23 17.48
C GLU A 398 6.06 6.24 16.62
N ARG A 399 5.53 6.70 15.48
CA ARG A 399 4.78 5.86 14.54
C ARG A 399 5.61 4.70 13.98
N VAL A 400 6.88 4.92 13.67
CA VAL A 400 7.79 3.87 13.18
C VAL A 400 8.07 2.89 14.30
N GLN A 401 8.34 3.37 15.52
CA GLN A 401 8.58 2.51 16.68
C GLN A 401 7.38 1.60 16.99
N LYS A 402 6.16 2.14 17.02
CA LYS A 402 4.94 1.35 17.21
C LYS A 402 4.72 0.32 16.09
N SER A 403 4.97 0.72 14.84
CA SER A 403 4.87 -0.19 13.70
C SER A 403 5.92 -1.30 13.75
N ALA A 404 7.15 -0.97 14.18
CA ALA A 404 8.22 -1.94 14.39
C ALA A 404 7.89 -2.93 15.52
N ALA A 405 7.40 -2.43 16.65
CA ALA A 405 6.95 -3.27 17.77
C ALA A 405 5.85 -4.25 17.32
N ARG A 406 4.84 -3.76 16.58
CA ARG A 406 3.78 -4.62 16.02
C ARG A 406 4.35 -5.68 15.06
N ALA A 407 5.28 -5.32 14.19
CA ALA A 407 5.93 -6.26 13.28
C ALA A 407 6.75 -7.32 14.04
N LEU A 408 7.53 -6.91 15.04
CA LEU A 408 8.31 -7.82 15.88
C LEU A 408 7.41 -8.77 16.68
N THR A 409 6.26 -8.31 17.18
CA THR A 409 5.26 -9.18 17.83
C THR A 409 4.75 -10.25 16.87
N ALA A 410 4.42 -9.90 15.62
CA ALA A 410 3.99 -10.92 14.66
C ALA A 410 5.12 -11.88 14.28
N LEU A 411 6.36 -11.38 14.19
CA LEU A 411 7.53 -12.20 13.85
C LEU A 411 7.96 -13.13 15.00
N VAL A 412 7.77 -12.74 16.27
CA VAL A 412 8.18 -13.55 17.43
C VAL A 412 7.38 -14.86 17.52
N GLU A 413 6.11 -14.83 17.10
CA GLU A 413 5.27 -16.04 17.04
C GLU A 413 5.79 -17.06 16.03
N LYS A 414 6.49 -16.61 14.98
CA LYS A 414 6.99 -17.47 13.89
C LYS A 414 8.43 -17.91 14.12
N SER A 415 9.29 -16.98 14.56
CA SER A 415 10.73 -17.17 14.67
C SER A 415 11.26 -16.69 16.03
N PRO A 416 10.80 -17.29 17.15
CA PRO A 416 11.07 -16.76 18.50
C PRO A 416 12.56 -16.70 18.82
N LYS A 417 13.34 -17.72 18.44
CA LYS A 417 14.79 -17.76 18.68
C LYS A 417 15.53 -16.67 17.91
N ALA A 418 15.23 -16.51 16.62
CA ALA A 418 15.87 -15.50 15.77
C ALA A 418 15.51 -14.07 16.24
N ILE A 419 14.26 -13.84 16.63
CA ILE A 419 13.84 -12.56 17.21
C ILE A 419 14.56 -12.29 18.53
N LYS A 420 14.63 -13.27 19.44
CA LYS A 420 15.34 -13.11 20.72
C LYS A 420 16.79 -12.70 20.48
N GLU A 421 17.50 -13.39 19.59
CA GLU A 421 18.89 -13.07 19.25
C GLU A 421 19.03 -11.68 18.61
N ALA A 422 18.26 -11.40 17.55
CA ALA A 422 18.32 -10.14 16.83
C ALA A 422 17.98 -8.93 17.72
N VAL A 423 16.99 -9.05 18.61
CA VAL A 423 16.57 -7.95 19.48
C VAL A 423 17.66 -7.59 20.50
N HIS A 424 18.32 -8.60 21.08
CA HIS A 424 19.40 -8.38 22.04
C HIS A 424 20.68 -7.86 21.36
N THR A 425 20.94 -8.27 20.12
CA THR A 425 22.13 -7.87 19.38
C THR A 425 21.97 -6.51 18.68
N LEU A 426 20.80 -6.24 18.08
CA LEU A 426 20.62 -5.11 17.14
C LEU A 426 19.83 -3.93 17.71
N MET A 427 19.07 -4.10 18.79
CA MET A 427 18.31 -3.00 19.41
C MET A 427 18.37 -2.94 20.95
N PRO A 428 19.55 -3.12 21.58
CA PRO A 428 19.65 -3.20 23.03
C PRO A 428 19.25 -1.89 23.74
N HIS A 429 19.56 -0.73 23.16
CA HIS A 429 19.23 0.56 23.77
C HIS A 429 17.73 0.82 23.70
N ARG A 430 17.13 0.61 22.53
CA ARG A 430 15.69 0.82 22.37
C ARG A 430 14.87 -0.16 23.20
N LEU A 431 15.32 -1.41 23.34
CA LEU A 431 14.68 -2.37 24.23
C LEU A 431 14.66 -1.90 25.69
N HIS A 432 15.78 -1.37 26.18
CA HIS A 432 15.85 -0.80 27.54
C HIS A 432 14.94 0.43 27.69
N GLU A 433 14.91 1.30 26.68
CA GLU A 433 14.08 2.49 26.67
C GLU A 433 12.59 2.14 26.67
N TRP A 434 12.14 1.24 25.80
CA TRP A 434 10.74 0.78 25.75
C TRP A 434 10.31 0.18 27.08
N ARG A 435 11.13 -0.67 27.72
CA ARG A 435 10.84 -1.19 29.06
C ARG A 435 10.68 -0.08 30.10
N THR A 436 11.49 0.97 30.00
CA THR A 436 11.44 2.11 30.92
C THR A 436 10.22 3.00 30.68
N GLN A 437 9.91 3.30 29.42
CA GLN A 437 8.74 4.10 29.02
C GLN A 437 7.44 3.40 29.41
N VAL A 438 7.29 2.13 29.07
CA VAL A 438 6.09 1.33 29.38
C VAL A 438 5.87 1.25 30.89
N ARG A 439 6.92 1.04 31.70
CA ARG A 439 6.81 1.04 33.18
C ARG A 439 6.33 2.37 33.76
N ARG A 440 6.70 3.50 33.15
CA ARG A 440 6.22 4.83 33.56
C ARG A 440 4.77 5.07 33.16
N ALA A 441 4.34 4.51 32.03
CA ALA A 441 2.99 4.68 31.48
C ALA A 441 1.89 3.84 32.16
N VAL A 442 2.24 2.84 32.98
CA VAL A 442 1.28 1.96 33.69
C VAL A 442 0.25 2.72 34.57
N GLY A 443 0.49 4.00 34.86
CA GLY A 443 -0.45 4.87 35.56
C GLY A 443 -1.61 5.44 34.70
N ASP A 444 -1.45 5.55 33.39
CA ASP A 444 -2.43 6.15 32.46
C ASP A 444 -3.15 5.05 31.66
N ARG A 445 -4.39 4.75 32.07
CA ARG A 445 -5.08 3.47 31.81
C ARG A 445 -5.72 3.26 30.42
N GLU A 446 -5.45 4.09 29.41
CA GLU A 446 -6.35 4.13 28.23
C GLU A 446 -5.75 3.85 26.84
N THR A 447 -4.46 3.55 26.69
CA THR A 447 -3.94 3.19 25.35
C THR A 447 -3.16 1.87 25.33
N GLN A 448 -3.61 0.92 24.50
CA GLN A 448 -2.84 -0.28 24.15
C GLN A 448 -1.59 0.15 23.39
N ASP A 449 -0.44 0.13 24.07
CA ASP A 449 0.85 0.41 23.44
C ASP A 449 1.41 -0.86 22.79
N GLU A 450 1.66 -0.81 21.49
CA GLU A 450 2.22 -1.93 20.72
C GLU A 450 3.58 -2.41 21.27
N ARG A 451 4.34 -1.51 21.90
CA ARG A 451 5.61 -1.84 22.56
C ARG A 451 5.41 -2.74 23.77
N LEU A 452 4.36 -2.50 24.58
CA LEU A 452 4.04 -3.36 25.72
C LEU A 452 3.70 -4.78 25.24
N HIS A 453 2.86 -4.90 24.20
CA HIS A 453 2.53 -6.19 23.61
C HIS A 453 3.75 -6.96 23.11
N PHE A 454 4.68 -6.26 22.47
CA PHE A 454 5.94 -6.88 22.03
C PHE A 454 6.79 -7.35 23.21
N LEU A 455 6.96 -6.52 24.24
CA LEU A 455 7.73 -6.88 25.44
C LEU A 455 7.14 -8.11 26.15
N ASP A 456 5.83 -8.17 26.31
CA ASP A 456 5.14 -9.32 26.88
C ASP A 456 5.38 -10.59 26.04
N ALA A 457 5.34 -10.48 24.72
CA ALA A 457 5.58 -11.60 23.82
C ALA A 457 7.05 -12.07 23.87
N LEU A 458 8.00 -11.14 23.97
CA LEU A 458 9.44 -11.43 24.11
C LEU A 458 9.77 -12.10 25.46
N ASP A 459 9.12 -11.66 26.54
CA ASP A 459 9.35 -12.23 27.88
C ASP A 459 8.77 -13.66 27.99
N ARG A 460 7.71 -14.01 27.23
CA ARG A 460 7.15 -15.39 27.18
C ARG A 460 8.08 -16.41 26.51
N ILE A 461 9.02 -15.96 25.68
CA ILE A 461 9.99 -16.83 24.99
C ILE A 461 11.39 -16.76 25.62
N SER A 462 11.53 -15.98 26.70
CA SER A 462 12.79 -15.79 27.41
C SER A 462 13.08 -16.93 28.36
#